data_AF-A0A6J7FYV0-F1
#
_entry.id   AF-A0A6J7FYV0-F1
#
_cell.length_a   1.000
_cell.length_b   1.000
_cell.length_c   1.000
_cell.angle_alpha   90.00
_cell.angle_beta   90.00
_cell.angle_gamma   90.00
#
_symmetry.space_group_name_H-M   'P 1'
#
loop_
_entity.id
_entity.type
_entity.pdbx_description
1 polymer ?
#
loop_
_entity_poly.entity_id
_entity_poly.type
_entity_poly.pdbx_seq_one_letter_code
_entity_poly.pdbx_strand_id
1 'polypeptide(L)' 'MLPMNDVVLRTAETITATASLKSLDCIHIASMITSATPLLGIITYDKAMAANAEVLGIKVLSPK' A
#
# COMPACT_ATOMS: atom_id res chain seq x y z
N MET A 1 6.03 -11.81 -7.26
CA MET A 1 6.60 -10.74 -6.42
C MET A 1 6.63 -9.48 -7.28
N LEU A 2 6.11 -8.35 -6.78
CA LEU A 2 6.21 -7.08 -7.51
C LEU A 2 7.66 -6.56 -7.42
N PRO A 3 8.26 -6.09 -8.52
CA PRO A 3 9.61 -5.56 -8.48
C PRO A 3 9.64 -4.26 -7.69
N MET A 4 10.54 -4.18 -6.71
CA MET A 4 10.79 -2.94 -5.97
C MET A 4 11.72 -2.06 -6.81
N ASN A 5 11.16 -1.03 -7.45
CA ASN A 5 11.89 -0.08 -8.28
C ASN A 5 11.80 1.33 -7.68
N ASP A 6 12.52 2.29 -8.28
CA ASP A 6 12.55 3.68 -7.79
C ASP A 6 11.17 4.35 -7.77
N VAL A 7 10.26 3.94 -8.66
CA VAL A 7 8.89 4.47 -8.69
C VAL A 7 8.11 4.03 -7.45
N VAL A 8 8.25 2.77 -7.03
CA VAL A 8 7.67 2.26 -5.78
C VAL A 8 8.21 3.05 -4.59
N LEU A 9 9.53 3.25 -4.51
CA LEU A 9 10.16 3.95 -3.38
C LEU A 9 9.71 5.41 -3.28
N ARG A 10 9.71 6.17 -4.39
CA ARG A 10 9.24 7.56 -4.41
C ARG A 10 7.76 7.69 -4.05
N THR A 11 6.95 6.74 -4.51
CA THR A 11 5.52 6.69 -4.15
C THR A 11 5.35 6.40 -2.65
N ALA A 12 6.15 5.48 -2.09
CA ALA A 12 6.14 5.17 -0.66
C ALA A 12 6.56 6.35 0.21
N GLU A 13 7.59 7.10 -0.20
CA GLU A 13 8.01 8.34 0.47
C GLU A 13 6.88 9.37 0.52
N THR A 14 6.14 9.52 -0.58
CA THR A 14 5.00 10.43 -0.67
C THR A 14 3.87 10.02 0.30
N ILE A 15 3.58 8.72 0.39
CA ILE A 15 2.55 8.18 1.30
C ILE A 15 2.94 8.41 2.77
N THR A 16 4.22 8.23 3.10
CA THR A 16 4.75 8.42 4.46
C THR A 16 4.56 9.86 4.96
N ALA A 17 4.55 10.84 4.06
CA ALA A 17 4.30 12.24 4.41
C ALA A 17 2.82 12.54 4.76
N THR A 18 1.89 11.72 4.24
CA THR A 18 0.43 11.94 4.37
C THR A 18 -0.24 11.09 5.45
N ALA A 19 0.38 10.00 5.88
CA ALA A 19 -0.18 9.09 6.87
C ALA A 19 0.90 8.65 7.87
N SER A 20 0.50 8.42 9.13
CA SER A 20 1.37 7.84 10.16
C SER A 20 1.55 6.33 9.92
N LEU A 21 2.01 5.98 8.73
CA LEU A 21 2.25 4.62 8.27
C LEU A 21 3.71 4.24 8.50
N LYS A 22 3.95 2.97 8.83
CA LYS A 22 5.32 2.45 8.89
C LYS A 22 5.86 2.34 7.47
N SER A 23 7.18 2.46 7.32
CA SER A 23 7.86 2.46 6.01
C SER A 23 7.52 1.24 5.15
N LEU A 24 7.36 0.07 5.77
CA LEU A 24 6.98 -1.16 5.08
C LEU A 24 5.56 -1.09 4.51
N ASP A 25 4.60 -0.55 5.26
CA ASP A 25 3.21 -0.44 4.83
C ASP A 25 3.09 0.53 3.66
N CYS A 26 3.85 1.63 3.69
CA CYS A 26 3.97 2.57 2.58
C CYS A 26 4.51 1.89 1.32
N ILE A 27 5.55 1.08 1.43
CA ILE A 27 6.12 0.32 0.31
C ILE A 27 5.09 -0.68 -0.23
N HIS A 28 4.35 -1.34 0.65
CA HIS A 28 3.33 -2.31 0.26
C HIS A 28 2.19 -1.66 -0.53
N ILE A 29 1.70 -0.51 -0.06
CA ILE A 29 0.68 0.28 -0.74
C ILE A 29 1.21 0.84 -2.06
N ALA A 30 2.41 1.42 -2.06
CA ALA A 30 3.06 1.94 -3.26
C ALA A 30 3.26 0.86 -4.32
N SER A 31 3.62 -0.36 -3.92
CA SER A 31 3.74 -1.49 -4.83
C SER A 31 2.42 -1.81 -5.51
N MET A 32 1.30 -1.75 -4.77
CA MET A 32 -0.02 -1.95 -5.37
C MET A 32 -0.37 -0.85 -6.37
N ILE A 33 -0.16 0.42 -6.00
CA ILE A 33 -0.50 1.59 -6.83
C ILE A 33 0.30 1.60 -8.13
N THR A 34 1.58 1.27 -8.06
CA THR A 34 2.52 1.33 -9.20
C THR A 34 2.58 0.03 -10.00
N SER A 35 1.78 -0.97 -9.61
CA SER A 35 1.69 -2.25 -10.31
C SER A 35 1.19 -2.06 -11.75
N ALA A 36 1.93 -2.61 -12.71
CA ALA A 36 1.51 -2.62 -14.12
C ALA A 36 0.25 -3.45 -14.37
N THR A 37 -0.05 -4.41 -13.48
CA THR A 37 -1.27 -5.20 -13.52
C THR A 37 -2.30 -4.63 -12.55
N PRO A 38 -3.58 -4.52 -12.95
CA PRO A 38 -4.64 -4.05 -12.06
C PRO A 38 -4.83 -5.04 -10.92
N LEU A 39 -4.63 -4.57 -9.69
CA LEU A 39 -4.82 -5.35 -8.47
C LEU A 39 -6.17 -5.01 -7.84
N LEU A 40 -6.87 -6.02 -7.34
CA LEU A 40 -8.22 -5.86 -6.78
C LEU A 40 -8.22 -5.15 -5.42
N GLY A 41 -7.11 -5.24 -4.68
CA GLY A 41 -6.99 -4.71 -3.33
C GLY A 41 -5.82 -5.34 -2.58
N ILE A 42 -5.67 -4.95 -1.31
CA ILE A 42 -4.65 -5.47 -0.40
C ILE A 42 -5.28 -6.41 0.61
N ILE A 43 -4.55 -7.47 0.96
CA ILE A 43 -4.91 -8.38 2.04
C ILE A 43 -3.95 -8.12 3.20
N THR A 44 -4.48 -7.79 4.37
CA THR A 44 -3.68 -7.60 5.57
C THR A 44 -4.46 -7.98 6.82
N TYR A 45 -3.76 -8.48 7.82
CA TYR A 45 -4.29 -8.66 9.18
C TYR A 45 -3.97 -7.47 10.09
N ASP A 46 -3.12 -6.54 9.64
CA ASP A 46 -2.81 -5.33 10.38
C ASP A 46 -3.95 -4.32 10.22
N LYS A 47 -4.64 -4.05 11.34
CA LYS A 47 -5.77 -3.12 11.38
C LYS A 47 -5.37 -1.68 11.05
N ALA A 48 -4.15 -1.26 11.41
CA ALA A 48 -3.66 0.08 11.10
C ALA A 48 -3.39 0.20 9.60
N MET A 49 -2.79 -0.82 8.98
CA MET A 49 -2.59 -0.85 7.54
C MET A 49 -3.93 -0.87 6.78
N ALA A 50 -4.89 -1.67 7.24
CA ALA A 50 -6.23 -1.71 6.64
C ALA A 50 -6.92 -0.33 6.67
N ALA A 51 -6.97 0.32 7.83
CA ALA A 51 -7.60 1.63 7.96
C ALA A 51 -6.93 2.68 7.05
N ASN A 52 -5.60 2.69 6.99
CA ASN A 52 -4.87 3.63 6.15
C ASN A 52 -5.04 3.35 4.64
N ALA A 53 -5.09 2.08 4.24
CA ALA A 53 -5.39 1.70 2.87
C ALA A 53 -6.79 2.19 2.46
N GLU A 54 -7.79 2.03 3.32
CA GLU A 54 -9.15 2.53 3.07
C GLU A 54 -9.19 4.06 2.93
N VAL A 55 -8.44 4.80 3.77
CA VAL A 55 -8.30 6.27 3.67
C VAL A 55 -7.70 6.68 2.31
N LEU A 56 -6.79 5.88 1.76
CA LEU A 56 -6.20 6.10 0.44
C LEU A 56 -7.09 5.61 -0.72
N GLY A 57 -8.33 5.19 -0.44
CA GLY A 57 -9.28 4.70 -1.44
C GLY A 57 -8.97 3.29 -1.94
N ILE A 58 -8.09 2.57 -1.25
CA ILE A 58 -7.67 1.23 -1.62
C ILE A 58 -8.59 0.20 -0.97
N LYS A 59 -9.08 -0.75 -1.76
CA LYS A 59 -9.90 -1.83 -1.26
C LYS A 59 -9.09 -2.79 -0.38
N VAL A 60 -9.53 -2.97 0.85
CA VAL A 60 -8.98 -4.01 1.74
C VAL A 60 -9.84 -5.26 1.63
N LEU A 61 -9.18 -6.38 1.37
CA LEU A 61 -9.77 -7.71 1.34
C LEU A 61 -9.38 -8.41 2.64
N SER A 62 -10.33 -8.57 3.55
CA SER A 62 -10.12 -9.32 4.79
C SER A 62 -10.12 -10.81 4.47
N PRO A 63 -9.11 -11.58 4.93
CA PRO A 63 -9.24 -13.03 5.03
C PRO A 63 -10.39 -13.34 6.00
N LYS A 64 -11.28 -14.26 5.62
CA LYS A 64 -12.26 -14.85 6.54
C LYS A 64 -11.58 -15.84 7.47
#